data_AF-G8RPY4-F1
#
_entry.id   AF-G8RPY4-F1
#
_cell.length_a   1.000
_cell.length_b   1.000
_cell.length_c   1.000
_cell.angle_alpha   90.00
_cell.angle_beta   90.00
_cell.angle_gamma   90.00
#
_symmetry.space_group_name_H-M   'P 1'
#
loop_
_entity.id
_entity.type
_entity.pdbx_description
1 polymer ?
#
loop_
_entity_poly.entity_id
_entity_poly.type
_entity_poly.pdbx_seq_one_letter_code
_entity_poly.pdbx_strand_id
1 'polypeptide(L)'
;MLKGFKEFLARGNIVDLAVAVVIGTAFTALVTKFTESIIQPLINRIGAGGDSDYSILQIGIGGGQTIDLNVLLSAAINFILVAAVVYFLVVLPYNRLRKKGEVEQAQDTELTLLTEIRNILAETPGRGTDTAETTSNDKT
;
A
#
# COMPACT_ATOMS: atom_id res chain seq x y z
N MET A 1 4.56 -30.67 -14.65
CA MET A 1 4.01 -29.31 -14.78
C MET A 1 3.46 -28.78 -13.45
N LEU A 2 2.43 -29.39 -12.84
CA LEU A 2 1.86 -28.91 -11.55
C LEU A 2 2.86 -28.77 -10.40
N LYS A 3 3.84 -29.69 -10.28
CA LYS A 3 4.90 -29.62 -9.25
C LYS A 3 5.79 -28.39 -9.43
N GLY A 4 6.24 -28.12 -10.66
CA GLY A 4 7.06 -26.94 -10.98
C GLY A 4 6.28 -25.62 -10.87
N PHE A 5 4.97 -25.63 -11.13
CA PHE A 5 4.11 -24.46 -10.90
C PHE A 5 3.94 -24.17 -9.39
N LYS A 6 3.77 -25.20 -8.56
CA LYS A 6 3.75 -25.05 -7.10
C LYS A 6 5.09 -24.53 -6.56
N GLU A 7 6.23 -25.03 -7.05
CA GLU A 7 7.56 -24.50 -6.70
C GLU A 7 7.79 -23.06 -7.17
N PHE A 8 7.18 -22.66 -8.29
CA PHE A 8 7.20 -21.28 -8.75
C PHE A 8 6.40 -20.36 -7.84
N LEU A 9 5.18 -20.72 -7.46
CA LEU A 9 4.37 -19.96 -6.51
C LEU A 9 5.01 -19.93 -5.12
N ALA A 10 5.65 -21.02 -4.69
CA ALA A 10 6.34 -21.12 -3.41
C ALA A 10 7.59 -20.23 -3.30
N ARG A 11 7.99 -19.51 -4.36
CA ARG A 11 9.12 -18.56 -4.36
C ARG A 11 8.82 -17.27 -3.57
N GLY A 12 7.81 -17.30 -2.69
CA GLY A 12 7.49 -16.30 -1.67
C GLY A 12 6.78 -15.07 -2.20
N ASN A 13 7.48 -14.24 -2.98
CA ASN A 13 7.01 -12.91 -3.33
C ASN A 13 5.85 -12.89 -4.36
N ILE A 14 5.67 -13.97 -5.13
CA ILE A 14 4.71 -14.00 -6.24
C ILE A 14 3.27 -14.11 -5.74
N VAL A 15 3.04 -14.92 -4.71
CA VAL A 15 1.69 -15.16 -4.17
C VAL A 15 1.18 -13.90 -3.50
N ASP A 16 2.00 -13.25 -2.67
CA ASP A 16 1.60 -12.04 -1.96
C ASP A 16 1.30 -10.89 -2.93
N LEU A 17 2.12 -10.71 -3.97
CA LEU A 17 1.85 -9.73 -5.02
C LEU A 17 0.59 -10.05 -5.82
N ALA A 18 0.37 -11.33 -6.17
CA ALA A 18 -0.83 -11.73 -6.89
C ALA A 18 -2.09 -11.48 -6.06
N VAL A 19 -2.06 -11.82 -4.77
CA VAL A 19 -3.17 -11.56 -3.84
C VAL A 19 -3.43 -10.07 -3.69
N ALA A 20 -2.37 -9.25 -3.55
CA ALA A 20 -2.50 -7.80 -3.45
C ALA A 20 -3.20 -7.18 -4.67
N VAL A 21 -2.82 -7.58 -5.89
CA VAL A 21 -3.42 -7.08 -7.13
C VAL A 21 -4.88 -7.53 -7.26
N VAL A 22 -5.19 -8.80 -6.97
CA VAL A 22 -6.56 -9.32 -7.08
C VAL A 22 -7.49 -8.64 -6.08
N ILE A 23 -7.07 -8.48 -4.82
CA ILE A 23 -7.87 -7.80 -3.81
C ILE A 23 -8.04 -6.32 -4.16
N GLY A 24 -6.97 -5.63 -4.56
CA GLY A 24 -7.03 -4.21 -4.90
C GLY A 24 -7.96 -3.90 -6.08
N THR A 25 -7.91 -4.72 -7.13
CA THR A 25 -8.79 -4.57 -8.29
C THR A 25 -10.25 -4.89 -7.97
N ALA A 26 -10.51 -5.99 -7.25
CA ALA A 26 -11.86 -6.36 -6.83
C ALA A 26 -12.50 -5.30 -5.92
N PHE A 27 -11.73 -4.75 -4.98
CA PHE A 27 -12.20 -3.72 -4.07
C PHE A 27 -12.50 -2.40 -4.80
N THR A 28 -11.59 -1.96 -5.67
CA THR A 28 -11.80 -0.75 -6.49
C THR A 28 -13.03 -0.88 -7.38
N ALA A 29 -13.24 -2.06 -7.98
CA ALA A 29 -14.43 -2.35 -8.77
C ALA A 29 -15.72 -2.28 -7.95
N LEU A 30 -15.71 -2.82 -6.72
CA LEU A 30 -16.86 -2.76 -5.81
C LEU A 30 -17.25 -1.31 -5.49
N VAL A 31 -16.29 -0.48 -5.08
CA VAL A 31 -16.56 0.92 -4.73
C VAL A 31 -16.98 1.71 -5.97
N THR A 32 -16.33 1.48 -7.11
CA THR A 32 -16.71 2.14 -8.37
C THR A 32 -18.14 1.79 -8.76
N LYS A 33 -18.53 0.51 -8.68
CA LYS A 33 -19.90 0.07 -8.97
C LYS A 33 -20.91 0.68 -8.01
N PHE A 34 -20.57 0.82 -6.73
CA PHE A 34 -21.41 1.53 -5.77
C PHE A 34 -21.57 3.01 -6.14
N THR A 35 -20.48 3.71 -6.47
CA THR A 35 -20.53 5.11 -6.88
C THR A 35 -21.34 5.29 -8.17
N GLU A 36 -21.12 4.44 -9.18
CA GLU A 36 -21.87 4.44 -10.44
C GLU A 36 -23.36 4.14 -10.26
N SER A 37 -23.70 3.22 -9.35
CA SER A 37 -25.09 2.75 -9.23
C SER A 37 -25.93 3.62 -8.30
N ILE A 38 -25.31 4.26 -7.31
CA ILE A 38 -26.02 4.97 -6.24
C ILE A 38 -25.74 6.47 -6.28
N ILE A 39 -24.46 6.86 -6.41
CA ILE A 39 -24.05 8.25 -6.30
C ILE A 39 -24.25 9.00 -7.62
N GLN A 40 -23.89 8.40 -8.75
CA GLN A 40 -24.07 9.01 -10.07
C GLN A 40 -25.53 9.36 -10.37
N PRO A 41 -26.54 8.50 -10.13
CA PRO A 41 -27.94 8.89 -10.35
C PRO A 41 -28.38 10.06 -9.47
N LEU A 42 -27.86 10.16 -8.24
CA LEU A 42 -28.16 11.27 -7.33
C LEU A 42 -27.50 12.57 -7.81
N ILE A 43 -26.24 12.52 -8.24
CA ILE A 43 -25.55 13.68 -8.84
C ILE A 43 -26.25 14.11 -10.12
N ASN A 44 -26.58 13.16 -11.00
CA ASN A 44 -27.27 13.44 -12.25
C ASN A 44 -28.63 14.08 -11.98
N ARG A 45 -29.39 13.60 -10.97
CA ARG A 45 -30.65 14.24 -10.58
C ARG A 45 -30.48 15.69 -10.12
N ILE A 46 -29.35 16.03 -9.50
CA ILE A 46 -29.07 17.38 -8.96
C ILE A 46 -28.42 18.29 -10.03
N GLY A 47 -27.56 17.74 -10.90
CA GLY A 47 -26.77 18.46 -11.90
C GLY A 47 -27.35 18.46 -13.31
N ALA A 48 -28.27 17.55 -13.63
CA ALA A 48 -28.98 17.44 -14.91
C ALA A 48 -30.21 16.53 -14.76
N GLY A 49 -31.29 17.06 -14.20
CA GLY A 49 -32.56 16.34 -14.17
C GLY A 49 -33.13 16.18 -15.57
N GLY A 50 -33.23 14.93 -16.04
CA GLY A 50 -34.24 14.38 -16.96
C GLY A 50 -34.48 15.02 -18.33
N ASP A 51 -34.71 16.34 -18.40
CA ASP A 51 -35.26 17.04 -19.57
C ASP A 51 -34.88 18.53 -19.66
N SER A 52 -34.02 19.06 -18.78
CA SER A 52 -33.76 20.50 -18.78
C SER A 52 -32.60 20.90 -19.70
N ASP A 53 -32.92 21.73 -20.70
CA ASP A 53 -32.07 22.56 -21.58
C ASP A 53 -31.04 23.47 -20.85
N TYR A 54 -30.92 23.30 -19.53
CA TYR A 54 -29.93 23.91 -18.65
C TYR A 54 -28.99 22.82 -18.13
N SER A 55 -28.23 22.21 -19.03
CA SER A 55 -27.01 21.54 -18.59
C SER A 55 -25.99 22.63 -18.26
N ILE A 56 -26.01 23.09 -17.00
CA ILE A 56 -25.07 24.11 -16.46
C ILE A 56 -23.60 23.68 -16.63
N LEU A 57 -23.38 22.40 -16.97
CA LEU A 57 -22.10 21.71 -17.04
C LEU A 57 -21.83 21.05 -18.40
N GLN A 58 -22.71 21.18 -19.40
CA GLN A 58 -22.36 20.90 -20.80
C GLN A 58 -21.99 22.20 -21.51
N ILE A 59 -20.69 22.33 -21.82
CA ILE A 59 -20.25 23.34 -22.77
C ILE A 59 -20.27 22.68 -24.14
N GLY A 60 -21.18 23.16 -25.00
CA GLY A 60 -21.19 22.78 -26.41
C GLY A 60 -20.00 23.41 -27.13
N ILE A 61 -19.12 22.57 -27.66
CA ILE A 61 -18.10 23.01 -28.63
C ILE A 61 -18.70 22.66 -29.99
N GLY A 62 -18.99 23.66 -30.83
CA GLY A 62 -19.79 23.48 -32.06
C GLY A 62 -19.42 22.24 -32.90
N GLY A 63 -20.42 21.62 -33.52
CA GLY A 63 -20.28 20.36 -34.29
C GLY A 63 -20.93 19.14 -33.66
N GLY A 64 -21.72 19.30 -32.59
CA GLY A 64 -22.42 18.20 -31.91
C GLY A 64 -21.64 17.54 -30.76
N GLN A 65 -20.49 18.10 -30.39
CA GLN A 65 -19.67 17.61 -29.29
C GLN A 65 -19.96 18.40 -28.01
N THR A 66 -20.30 17.70 -26.93
CA THR A 66 -20.50 18.30 -25.60
C THR A 66 -19.39 17.86 -24.64
N ILE A 67 -18.95 18.76 -23.75
CA ILE A 67 -18.10 18.42 -22.60
C ILE A 67 -19.00 18.20 -21.39
N ASP A 68 -19.10 16.98 -20.89
CA ASP A 68 -19.86 16.65 -19.68
C ASP A 68 -19.02 16.84 -18.41
N LEU A 69 -19.10 18.01 -17.75
CA LEU A 69 -18.42 18.20 -16.47
C LEU A 69 -19.05 17.38 -15.32
N ASN A 70 -20.27 16.84 -15.52
CA ASN A 70 -20.90 15.90 -14.60
C ASN A 70 -20.10 14.60 -14.43
N VAL A 71 -19.49 14.10 -15.51
CA VAL A 71 -18.66 12.90 -15.47
C VAL A 71 -17.39 13.15 -14.64
N LEU A 72 -16.80 14.34 -14.78
CA LEU A 72 -15.62 14.72 -13.99
C LEU A 72 -15.94 14.84 -12.49
N LEU A 73 -17.06 15.47 -12.13
CA LEU A 73 -17.49 15.61 -10.74
C LEU A 73 -17.79 14.24 -10.11
N SER A 74 -18.49 13.36 -10.84
CA SER A 74 -18.73 11.98 -10.44
C SER A 74 -17.42 11.21 -10.21
N ALA A 75 -16.47 11.33 -11.14
CA ALA A 75 -15.17 10.66 -11.02
C ALA A 75 -14.38 11.16 -9.80
N ALA A 76 -14.41 12.48 -9.52
CA ALA A 76 -13.78 13.06 -8.34
C ALA A 76 -14.41 12.53 -7.04
N ILE A 77 -15.75 12.43 -6.99
CA ILE A 77 -16.47 11.88 -5.83
C ILE A 77 -16.14 10.39 -5.65
N ASN A 78 -16.09 9.60 -6.74
CA ASN A 78 -15.66 8.21 -6.68
C ASN A 78 -14.27 8.07 -6.07
N PHE A 79 -13.31 8.87 -6.55
CA PHE A 79 -11.95 8.86 -6.04
C PHE A 79 -11.88 9.16 -4.53
N ILE A 80 -12.61 10.18 -4.07
CA ILE A 80 -12.68 10.53 -2.64
C ILE A 80 -13.30 9.38 -1.83
N LEU A 81 -14.37 8.75 -2.32
CA LEU A 81 -15.00 7.62 -1.63
C LEU A 81 -14.06 6.41 -1.55
N VAL A 82 -13.41 6.02 -2.64
CA VAL A 82 -12.42 4.93 -2.64
C VAL A 82 -11.33 5.23 -1.62
N ALA A 83 -10.75 6.43 -1.66
CA ALA A 83 -9.72 6.84 -0.73
C ALA A 83 -10.21 6.81 0.74
N ALA A 84 -11.43 7.30 1.00
CA ALA A 84 -12.01 7.32 2.34
C ALA A 84 -12.24 5.91 2.90
N VAL A 85 -12.80 4.99 2.09
CA VAL A 85 -13.04 3.62 2.56
C VAL A 85 -11.72 2.88 2.77
N VAL A 86 -10.76 2.99 1.85
CA VAL A 86 -9.42 2.37 2.03
C VAL A 86 -8.74 2.94 3.28
N TYR A 87 -8.81 4.25 3.49
CA TYR A 87 -8.22 4.89 4.65
C TYR A 87 -8.85 4.37 5.95
N PHE A 88 -10.18 4.36 6.04
CA PHE A 88 -10.87 3.99 7.27
C PHE A 88 -10.78 2.49 7.58
N LEU A 89 -10.83 1.65 6.56
CA LEU A 89 -10.94 0.19 6.71
C LEU A 89 -9.57 -0.51 6.72
N VAL A 90 -8.55 0.06 6.07
CA VAL A 90 -7.21 -0.54 5.99
C VAL A 90 -6.18 0.33 6.71
N VAL A 91 -6.04 1.60 6.34
CA VAL A 91 -4.95 2.44 6.86
C VAL A 91 -5.10 2.74 8.34
N LEU A 92 -6.31 3.09 8.80
CA LEU A 92 -6.58 3.43 10.19
C LEU A 92 -6.32 2.25 11.15
N PRO A 93 -6.87 1.03 10.94
CA PRO A 93 -6.55 -0.10 11.81
C PRO A 93 -5.08 -0.50 11.67
N TYR A 94 -4.51 -0.51 10.47
CA TYR A 94 -3.10 -0.86 10.28
C TYR A 94 -2.18 0.08 11.05
N ASN A 95 -2.39 1.40 10.94
CA ASN A 95 -1.62 2.40 11.67
C ASN A 95 -1.84 2.30 13.19
N ARG A 96 -3.05 1.92 13.63
CA ARG A 96 -3.34 1.70 15.05
C ARG A 96 -2.61 0.48 15.61
N LEU A 97 -2.57 -0.63 14.88
CA LEU A 97 -1.83 -1.84 15.27
C LEU A 97 -0.31 -1.61 15.23
N ARG A 98 0.20 -0.87 14.23
CA ARG A 98 1.62 -0.51 14.16
C ARG A 98 2.06 0.37 15.33
N LYS A 99 1.24 1.34 15.73
CA LYS A 99 1.50 2.19 16.90
C LYS A 99 1.46 1.43 18.23
N LYS A 100 0.75 0.30 18.29
CA LYS A 100 0.70 -0.58 19.46
C LYS A 100 1.87 -1.58 19.51
N GLY A 101 2.73 -1.61 18.49
CA GLY A 101 3.82 -2.59 18.40
C GLY A 101 3.35 -4.01 18.10
N GLU A 102 2.10 -4.20 17.69
CA GLU A 102 1.52 -5.53 17.40
C GLU A 102 1.83 -6.02 15.97
N VAL A 103 2.45 -5.16 15.15
CA VAL A 103 2.81 -5.48 13.76
C VAL A 103 4.32 -5.31 13.62
N GLU A 104 5.05 -6.35 14.01
CA GLU A 104 6.48 -6.48 13.77
C GLU A 104 6.70 -6.95 12.33
N GLN A 105 7.31 -6.11 11.49
CA GLN A 105 7.74 -6.58 10.17
C GLN A 105 9.05 -7.36 10.35
N ALA A 106 9.26 -8.40 9.54
CA ALA A 106 10.50 -9.19 9.58
C ALA A 106 11.77 -8.31 9.46
N GLN A 107 11.68 -7.19 8.75
CA GLN A 107 12.75 -6.20 8.63
C GLN A 107 13.00 -5.43 9.93
N ASP A 108 11.96 -5.13 10.73
CA ASP A 108 12.12 -4.44 12.01
C ASP A 108 12.86 -5.34 13.02
N THR A 109 12.57 -6.65 13.04
CA THR A 109 13.29 -7.63 13.87
C THR A 109 14.75 -7.78 13.44
N GLU A 110 15.03 -7.84 12.13
CA GLU A 110 16.41 -7.92 11.61
C GLU A 110 17.23 -6.66 11.96
N LEU A 111 16.63 -5.47 11.84
CA LEU A 111 17.28 -4.21 12.24
C LEU A 111 17.54 -4.14 13.74
N THR A 112 16.64 -4.71 14.56
CA THR A 112 16.81 -4.82 16.01
C THR A 112 18.01 -5.73 16.34
N LEU A 113 18.09 -6.91 15.71
CA LEU A 113 19.21 -7.82 15.86
C LEU A 113 20.54 -7.21 15.40
N LEU A 114 20.56 -6.50 14.28
CA LEU A 114 21.76 -5.80 13.80
C LEU A 114 22.19 -4.68 14.75
N THR A 115 21.22 -4.00 15.37
CA THR A 115 21.50 -2.98 16.39
C THR A 115 22.09 -3.61 17.64
N GLU A 116 21.56 -4.75 18.10
CA GLU A 116 22.12 -5.52 19.21
C GLU A 116 23.54 -6.00 18.92
N ILE A 117 23.78 -6.61 17.74
CA ILE A 117 25.11 -7.06 17.31
C ILE A 117 26.10 -5.88 17.27
N ARG A 118 25.70 -4.73 16.71
CA ARG A 118 26.54 -3.52 16.67
C ARG A 118 26.90 -3.06 18.08
N ASN A 119 25.94 -3.06 19.00
CA ASN A 119 26.16 -2.62 20.38
C ASN A 119 27.13 -3.56 21.12
N ILE A 120 26.96 -4.88 20.96
CA ILE A 120 27.88 -5.89 21.53
C ILE A 120 29.30 -5.71 20.97
N LEU A 121 29.43 -5.44 19.68
CA LEU A 121 30.72 -5.22 19.04
C LEU A 121 31.37 -3.90 19.47
N ALA A 122 30.57 -2.84 19.66
CA ALA A 122 31.04 -1.56 20.18
C ALA A 122 31.44 -1.63 21.67
N GLU A 123 30.81 -2.51 22.46
CA GLU A 123 31.18 -2.84 23.84
C GLU A 123 32.40 -3.77 23.95
N THR A 124 32.80 -4.42 22.85
CA THR A 124 34.01 -5.25 22.78
C THR A 124 35.15 -4.58 21.99
N PRO A 125 35.60 -3.35 22.32
CA PRO A 125 36.81 -2.81 21.72
C PRO A 125 38.02 -3.42 22.46
N GLY A 126 38.56 -4.53 21.96
CA GLY A 126 39.95 -4.90 22.29
C GLY A 126 40.25 -6.29 22.83
N ARG A 127 39.42 -7.33 22.64
CA ARG A 127 39.85 -8.72 22.91
C ARG A 127 40.55 -9.34 21.69
N GLY A 128 41.57 -8.64 21.18
CA GLY A 128 42.18 -8.96 19.89
C GLY A 128 43.66 -8.67 19.76
N THR A 129 44.42 -8.48 20.85
CA THR A 129 45.89 -8.41 20.80
C THR A 129 46.47 -8.67 22.20
N ASP A 130 46.48 -9.91 22.69
CA ASP A 130 47.22 -10.21 23.94
C ASP A 130 47.77 -11.65 24.03
N THR A 131 47.95 -12.34 22.91
CA THR A 131 48.47 -13.72 22.89
C THR A 131 49.80 -13.89 22.17
N ALA A 132 50.53 -12.81 21.87
CA ALA A 132 51.79 -12.86 21.12
C ALA A 132 53.06 -12.59 21.95
N GLU A 133 53.01 -12.64 23.29
CA GLU A 133 54.17 -12.29 24.12
C GLU A 133 54.36 -13.21 25.33
N THR A 134 54.57 -14.52 25.11
CA THR A 134 55.25 -15.39 26.10
C THR A 134 55.87 -16.63 25.41
N THR A 135 56.97 -16.46 24.67
CA THR A 135 57.99 -17.53 24.46
C THR A 135 59.27 -16.91 23.89
N SER A 136 59.82 -15.88 24.56
CA SER A 136 61.21 -15.46 24.32
C SER A 136 61.81 -14.93 25.61
N ASN A 137 62.26 -15.86 26.46
CA ASN A 137 63.39 -15.75 27.37
C ASN A 137 63.19 -16.75 28.50
N ASP A 138 63.74 -17.95 28.31
CA ASP A 138 64.50 -18.53 29.39
C ASP A 138 65.86 -18.92 28.83
N LYS A 139 66.89 -18.31 29.38
CA LYS A 139 68.29 -18.39 28.98
C LYS A 139 69.05 -18.60 30.28
N THR A 140 69.42 -19.83 30.58
CA THR A 140 70.64 -20.23 31.31
C THR A 140 70.85 -21.72 31.22
#